data_AF-A0A927UJ73-F1
#
_entry.id   AF-A0A927UJ73-F1
#
_cell.length_a   1.000
_cell.length_b   1.000
_cell.length_c   1.000
_cell.angle_alpha   90.00
_cell.angle_beta   90.00
_cell.angle_gamma   90.00
#
_symmetry.space_group_name_H-M   'P 1'
#
loop_
_entity.id
_entity.type
_entity.pdbx_description
1 polymer ?
#
loop_
_entity_poly.entity_id
_entity_poly.type
_entity_poly.pdbx_seq_one_letter_code
_entity_poly.pdbx_strand_id
1 'polypeptide(L)' 'MNNKKMTWDEIKERYPHRNVGLVNVKKKNNSEVIESAVVKYTDEETDYNTLAIMAMNNEIILRYTTLDEDLPITS' A
#
# COMPACT_ATOMS: atom_id res chain seq x y z
N MET A 1 -10.77 15.40 -10.80
CA MET A 1 -10.13 14.09 -10.57
C MET A 1 -11.05 13.29 -9.67
N ASN A 2 -11.52 12.12 -10.11
CA ASN A 2 -12.47 11.30 -9.35
C ASN A 2 -11.75 10.67 -8.16
N ASN A 3 -11.99 11.19 -6.96
CA ASN A 3 -11.56 10.60 -5.69
C ASN A 3 -12.40 9.36 -5.37
N LYS A 4 -12.30 8.33 -6.21
CA LYS A 4 -12.99 7.06 -5.98
C LYS A 4 -12.35 6.41 -4.76
N LYS A 5 -13.14 6.17 -3.71
CA LYS A 5 -12.70 5.37 -2.56
C LYS A 5 -12.42 3.97 -3.10
N MET A 6 -11.20 3.48 -2.89
CA MET A 6 -10.82 2.11 -3.22
C MET A 6 -10.68 1.29 -1.93
N THR A 7 -11.21 0.08 -1.92
CA THR A 7 -10.95 -0.91 -0.87
C THR A 7 -9.55 -1.50 -1.03
N TRP A 8 -9.06 -2.22 -0.02
CA TRP A 8 -7.78 -2.92 -0.12
C TRP A 8 -7.78 -3.98 -1.22
N ASP A 9 -8.90 -4.68 -1.42
CA ASP A 9 -9.05 -5.68 -2.49
C ASP A 9 -9.02 -5.02 -3.88
N GLU A 10 -9.70 -3.88 -4.06
CA GLU A 10 -9.60 -3.12 -5.32
C GLU A 10 -8.17 -2.59 -5.56
N ILE A 11 -7.41 -2.28 -4.51
CA ILE A 11 -6.00 -1.89 -4.63
C ILE A 11 -5.16 -3.08 -5.07
N LYS A 12 -5.38 -4.29 -4.53
CA LYS A 12 -4.69 -5.52 -4.95
C LYS A 12 -4.97 -5.87 -6.40
N GLU A 13 -6.24 -5.83 -6.81
CA GLU A 13 -6.65 -6.10 -8.21
C GLU A 13 -6.04 -5.10 -9.19
N ARG A 14 -5.93 -3.83 -8.78
CA ARG A 14 -5.39 -2.76 -9.64
C ARG A 14 -3.86 -2.75 -9.71
N TYR A 15 -3.18 -3.17 -8.64
CA TYR A 15 -1.72 -3.18 -8.52
C TYR A 15 -1.22 -4.57 -8.09
N PRO A 16 -1.41 -5.60 -8.93
CA PRO A 16 -1.02 -6.96 -8.59
C PRO A 16 0.50 -7.09 -8.44
N HIS A 17 0.96 -7.79 -7.40
CA HIS A 17 2.38 -8.06 -7.10
C HIS A 17 3.27 -6.80 -7.00
N ARG A 18 2.67 -5.66 -6.65
CA ARG A 18 3.38 -4.39 -6.50
C ARG A 18 3.52 -4.02 -5.04
N ASN A 19 4.44 -3.10 -4.79
CA ASN A 19 4.50 -2.44 -3.50
C ASN A 19 3.65 -1.16 -3.56
N VAL A 20 2.81 -0.93 -2.55
CA VAL A 20 2.00 0.28 -2.45
C VAL A 20 2.29 1.03 -1.15
N GLY A 21 2.66 2.29 -1.27
CA GLY A 21 2.72 3.23 -0.16
C GLY A 21 1.40 4.00 -0.03
N LEU A 22 0.91 4.14 1.20
CA LEU A 22 -0.17 5.08 1.51
C LEU A 22 0.45 6.38 2.02
N VAL A 23 0.12 7.50 1.37
CA VAL A 23 0.56 8.85 1.77
C VAL A 23 -0.63 9.75 2.06
N ASN A 24 -0.39 10.90 2.69
CA ASN A 24 -1.44 11.85 3.10
C ASN A 24 -2.58 11.17 3.87
N VAL A 25 -2.20 10.26 4.76
CA VAL A 25 -3.13 9.43 5.54
C VAL A 25 -3.87 10.31 6.54
N LYS A 26 -5.19 10.43 6.39
CA LYS A 26 -6.07 10.96 7.42
C LYS A 26 -6.62 9.81 8.24
N LYS A 27 -6.38 9.85 9.55
CA LYS A 27 -6.92 8.89 10.51
C LYS A 27 -8.21 9.44 11.09
N LYS A 28 -9.21 8.56 11.29
CA LYS A 28 -10.46 8.95 11.93
C LYS A 28 -10.25 9.06 13.44
N ASN A 29 -10.49 10.25 14.02
CA ASN A 29 -10.52 10.49 15.47
C ASN A 29 -9.34 9.88 16.26
N ASN A 30 -8.11 10.04 15.79
CA ASN A 30 -6.90 9.46 16.41
C ASN A 30 -6.91 7.93 16.59
N SER A 31 -7.76 7.19 15.87
CA SER A 31 -7.73 5.73 15.81
C SER A 31 -6.74 5.23 14.76
N GLU A 32 -6.49 3.92 14.74
CA GLU A 32 -5.74 3.28 13.66
C GLU A 32 -6.53 3.18 12.34
N VAL A 33 -7.79 3.60 12.34
CA VAL A 33 -8.65 3.55 11.15
C VAL A 33 -8.30 4.69 10.19
N ILE A 34 -7.87 4.31 8.99
CA ILE A 34 -7.62 5.24 7.88
C ILE A 34 -8.96 5.68 7.28
N GLU A 35 -9.22 6.99 7.29
CA GLU A 35 -10.39 7.61 6.65
C GLU A 35 -10.14 7.87 5.16
N SER A 36 -8.94 8.34 4.84
CA SER A 36 -8.51 8.57 3.45
C SER A 36 -6.99 8.50 3.34
N ALA A 37 -6.50 8.02 2.20
CA ALA A 37 -5.09 8.07 1.85
C ALA A 37 -4.95 8.22 0.33
N VAL A 38 -3.78 8.66 -0.11
CA VAL A 38 -3.37 8.63 -1.51
C VAL A 38 -2.48 7.41 -1.70
N VAL A 39 -2.83 6.55 -2.65
CA VAL A 39 -2.00 5.40 -3.02
C VAL A 39 -0.86 5.90 -3.91
N LYS A 40 0.38 5.70 -3.47
CA LYS A 40 1.56 5.72 -4.32
C LYS A 40 1.95 4.28 -4.57
N TYR A 41 2.07 3.91 -5.83
CA TYR A 41 2.55 2.60 -6.24
C TYR A 41 3.83 2.79 -7.03
N THR A 42 4.66 1.76 -7.03
CA THR A 42 5.84 1.74 -7.86
C THR A 42 5.54 1.27 -9.27
N ASP A 43 6.39 1.69 -10.21
CA ASP A 43 6.53 0.97 -11.47
C ASP A 43 7.06 -0.45 -11.18
N GLU A 44 6.80 -1.41 -12.08
CA GLU A 44 7.19 -2.82 -11.91
C GLU A 44 8.68 -3.00 -11.60
N GLU A 45 9.53 -2.10 -12.10
CA GLU A 45 10.98 -2.13 -11.91
C GLU A 45 11.47 -1.35 -10.69
N THR A 46 10.60 -0.65 -9.95
CA THR A 46 11.09 0.11 -8.79
C THR A 46 11.44 -0.84 -7.65
N ASP A 47 12.67 -0.72 -7.18
CA ASP A 47 13.21 -1.57 -6.13
C ASP A 47 12.47 -1.40 -4.79
N TYR A 48 12.19 -2.53 -4.13
CA TYR A 48 11.54 -2.59 -2.81
C TYR A 48 12.27 -1.71 -1.78
N ASN A 49 13.61 -1.65 -1.83
CA ASN A 49 14.38 -0.89 -0.85
C ASN A 49 14.10 0.60 -0.92
N THR A 50 13.74 1.15 -2.09
CA THR A 50 13.41 2.57 -2.22
C THR A 50 12.16 2.91 -1.42
N LEU A 51 11.13 2.05 -1.49
CA LEU A 51 9.93 2.22 -0.67
C LEU A 51 10.16 1.92 0.80
N ALA A 52 10.99 0.92 1.12
CA ALA A 52 11.37 0.63 2.50
C ALA A 52 12.08 1.83 3.15
N ILE A 53 13.00 2.48 2.43
CA ILE A 53 13.68 3.71 2.89
C ILE A 53 12.67 4.83 3.12
N MET A 54 11.74 5.06 2.19
CA MET A 54 10.68 6.08 2.37
C MET A 54 9.78 5.77 3.57
N ALA A 55 9.50 4.49 3.83
CA ALA A 55 8.72 4.06 4.99
C ALA A 55 9.50 4.28 6.30
N MET A 56 10.79 3.96 6.32
CA MET A 56 11.68 4.22 7.46
C MET A 56 11.79 5.72 7.77
N ASN A 57 11.72 6.58 6.75
CA ASN A 57 11.70 8.03 6.90
C ASN A 57 10.32 8.59 7.32
N ASN A 58 9.33 7.74 7.61
CA ASN A 58 7.93 8.11 7.89
C ASN A 58 7.25 8.90 6.75
N GLU A 59 7.77 8.82 5.52
CA GLU A 59 7.20 9.54 4.37
C GLU A 59 5.99 8.81 3.79
N ILE A 60 5.94 7.48 3.95
CA ILE A 60 4.86 6.61 3.47
C ILE A 60 4.50 5.55 4.52
N ILE A 61 3.26 5.08 4.54
CA ILE A 61 2.90 3.81 5.18
C ILE A 61 2.98 2.72 4.12
N LEU A 62 4.02 1.89 4.16
CA LEU A 62 4.21 0.81 3.20
C LEU A 62 3.25 -0.36 3.48
N ARG A 63 2.62 -0.85 2.42
CA ARG A 63 1.83 -2.09 2.41
C ARG A 63 2.17 -2.86 1.13
N TYR A 64 2.36 -4.16 1.23
CA TYR A 64 2.62 -4.98 0.06
C TYR A 64 1.30 -5.48 -0.54
N THR A 65 1.07 -5.28 -1.84
CA THR A 65 -0.11 -5.83 -2.55
C THR A 65 0.24 -7.17 -3.16
N THR A 66 0.32 -8.20 -2.32
CA THR A 66 0.25 -9.58 -2.80
C THR A 66 -1.19 -9.93 -3.13
N LEU A 67 -1.38 -10.50 -4.32
CA LEU A 67 -2.56 -11.30 -4.68
C LEU A 67 -2.42 -12.75 -4.19
N ASP A 68 -1.22 -13.15 -3.75
CA ASP A 68 -0.93 -14.53 -3.39
C ASP A 68 -1.35 -14.88 -1.96
N GLU A 69 -2.38 -15.73 -1.89
CA GLU A 69 -2.54 -16.81 -0.91
C GLU A 69 -1.47 -17.92 -1.05
N ASP A 70 -0.49 -17.80 -1.95
CA ASP A 70 0.45 -18.88 -2.30
C ASP A 70 1.86 -18.74 -1.69
N LEU A 71 1.95 -18.59 -0.37
CA LEU A 71 3.08 -19.22 0.32
C LEU A 71 2.59 -20.60 0.77
N PRO A 72 3.08 -21.73 0.19
CA PRO A 72 2.86 -23.01 0.84
C PRO A 72 3.40 -22.88 2.26
N ILE A 73 2.53 -23.16 3.22
CA ILE A 73 2.88 -23.25 4.65
C ILE A 73 3.89 -24.39 4.74
N THR A 74 5.18 -24.09 4.69
CA THR A 74 6.20 -25.08 4.98
C THR A 74 6.12 -25.36 6.48
N SER A 75 5.51 -26.50 6.82
CA SER A 75 5.52 -27.11 8.15
C SER A 75 6.92 -27.44 8.63
#